data_AF-A0A960CV01-F1
#
_entry.id   AF-A0A960CV01-F1
#
_cell.length_a   1.000
_cell.length_b   1.000
_cell.length_c   1.000
_cell.angle_alpha   90.00
_cell.angle_beta   90.00
_cell.angle_gamma   90.00
#
_symmetry.space_group_name_H-M   'P 1'
#
loop_
_entity.id
_entity.type
_entity.pdbx_description
1 polymer ?
#
loop_
_entity_poly.entity_id
_entity_poly.type
_entity_poly.pdbx_seq_one_letter_code
_entity_poly.pdbx_strand_id
1 'polypeptide(L)'
;MRGCLDRVNGPADSTSPTAPAAPAQAVKECPAQGGNQIKIYSGDISCADAYLLAGKYDLQGQKYQQINSVDTWTCYTGTADTRPLVVSCVSENNAEFGVYSAP
;
A
#
# COMPACT_ATOMS: atom_id res chain seq x y z
N MET A 1 -7.37 34.73 21.80
CA MET A 1 -8.81 34.59 22.12
C MET A 1 -9.61 35.55 21.25
N ARG A 2 -9.92 35.13 20.01
CA ARG A 2 -10.77 35.78 18.99
C ARG A 2 -11.12 34.63 18.03
N GLY A 3 -12.33 34.13 17.84
CA GLY A 3 -13.68 34.67 17.96
C GLY A 3 -14.40 34.11 16.73
N CYS A 4 -15.11 32.98 16.89
CA CYS A 4 -15.84 32.32 15.82
C CYS A 4 -17.27 32.89 15.78
N LEU A 5 -17.64 33.58 14.71
CA LEU A 5 -19.01 33.78 14.19
C LEU A 5 -18.77 34.55 12.86
N ASP A 6 -19.19 34.07 11.70
CA ASP A 6 -20.55 34.32 11.21
C ASP A 6 -21.03 33.25 10.22
N ARG A 7 -22.32 32.91 10.37
CA ARG A 7 -23.15 32.07 9.49
C ARG A 7 -23.45 32.81 8.19
N VAL A 8 -23.32 32.15 7.03
CA VAL A 8 -24.25 32.33 5.89
C VAL A 8 -24.47 31.01 5.15
N ASN A 9 -25.74 30.66 4.99
CA ASN A 9 -26.25 29.57 4.15
C ASN A 9 -26.40 30.15 2.73
N GLY A 10 -25.62 29.63 1.78
CA GLY A 10 -25.66 29.97 0.34
C GLY A 10 -25.37 28.71 -0.49
N PRO A 11 -25.79 28.65 -1.77
CA PRO A 11 -25.72 27.43 -2.56
C PRO A 11 -24.26 27.09 -2.89
N ALA A 12 -23.97 25.80 -2.95
CA ALA A 12 -22.66 25.20 -3.17
C ALA A 12 -21.71 26.00 -4.09
N ASP A 13 -20.63 26.52 -3.51
CA ASP A 13 -19.34 26.60 -4.18
C ASP A 13 -18.26 26.32 -3.13
N SER A 14 -18.23 25.06 -2.69
CA SER A 14 -17.10 24.52 -1.96
C SER A 14 -15.96 24.36 -2.97
N THR A 15 -15.29 25.45 -3.35
CA THR A 15 -13.89 25.35 -3.76
C THR A 15 -13.09 24.93 -2.54
N SER A 16 -13.22 23.65 -2.19
CA SER A 16 -12.28 22.94 -1.34
C SER A 16 -10.91 23.22 -1.96
N PRO A 17 -9.91 23.72 -1.20
CA PRO A 17 -8.58 23.82 -1.74
C PRO A 17 -8.24 22.42 -2.24
N THR A 18 -8.13 22.27 -3.56
CA THR A 18 -7.59 21.05 -4.16
C THR A 18 -6.17 21.04 -3.66
N ALA A 19 -5.93 20.35 -2.55
CA ALA A 19 -4.60 20.07 -2.07
C ALA A 19 -3.85 19.52 -3.30
N PRO A 20 -2.64 20.02 -3.61
CA PRO A 20 -1.86 19.47 -4.70
C PRO A 20 -1.87 17.96 -4.52
N ALA A 21 -2.32 17.23 -5.54
CA ALA A 21 -2.21 15.79 -5.53
C ALA A 21 -0.76 15.48 -5.13
N ALA A 22 -0.56 14.85 -3.97
CA ALA A 22 0.76 14.46 -3.54
C ALA A 22 1.40 13.75 -4.73
N PRO A 23 2.67 14.06 -5.10
CA PRO A 23 3.29 13.45 -6.26
C PRO A 23 3.07 11.94 -6.13
N ALA A 24 2.37 11.36 -7.10
CA ALA A 24 2.11 9.93 -7.13
C ALA A 24 3.47 9.27 -6.98
N GLN A 25 3.71 8.66 -5.82
CA GLN A 25 5.00 8.07 -5.51
C GLN A 25 5.26 7.07 -6.63
N ALA A 26 6.34 7.29 -7.39
CA ALA A 26 6.64 6.46 -8.54
C ALA A 26 6.76 5.03 -8.03
N VAL A 27 5.91 4.13 -8.53
CA VAL A 27 5.91 2.73 -8.13
C VAL A 27 7.30 2.17 -8.39
N LYS A 28 7.97 1.70 -7.34
CA LYS A 28 9.31 1.13 -7.44
C LYS A 28 9.19 -0.35 -7.73
N GLU A 29 9.60 -0.74 -8.94
CA GLU A 29 9.61 -2.13 -9.37
C GLU A 29 10.91 -2.81 -8.98
N CYS A 30 10.79 -3.96 -8.30
CA CYS A 30 11.91 -4.79 -7.90
C CYS A 30 12.27 -5.81 -8.98
N PRO A 31 13.55 -6.23 -9.06
CA PRO A 31 13.96 -7.30 -9.97
C PRO A 31 13.20 -8.58 -9.62
N ALA A 32 12.68 -9.28 -10.63
CA ALA A 32 11.95 -10.52 -10.42
C ALA A 32 12.86 -11.59 -9.77
N GLN A 33 12.34 -12.27 -8.75
CA GLN A 33 13.05 -13.30 -8.00
C GLN A 33 12.12 -14.48 -7.77
N GLY A 34 12.57 -15.69 -8.16
CA GLY A 34 11.81 -16.93 -7.94
C GLY A 34 10.44 -16.96 -8.62
N GLY A 35 10.29 -16.32 -9.80
CA GLY A 35 9.01 -16.22 -10.51
C GLY A 35 8.06 -15.16 -9.97
N ASN A 36 8.50 -14.32 -9.02
CA ASN A 36 7.70 -13.23 -8.47
C ASN A 36 8.37 -11.87 -8.70
N GLN A 37 7.60 -10.86 -9.08
CA GLN A 37 8.00 -9.46 -9.17
C GLN A 37 7.32 -8.64 -8.08
N ILE A 38 8.10 -7.92 -7.27
CA ILE A 38 7.55 -7.01 -6.26
C ILE A 38 7.44 -5.60 -6.83
N LYS A 39 6.33 -4.92 -6.52
CA LYS A 39 6.14 -3.49 -6.81
C LYS A 39 5.81 -2.76 -5.52
N ILE A 40 6.62 -1.78 -5.15
CA ILE A 40 6.43 -0.96 -3.95
C ILE A 40 5.70 0.30 -4.36
N TYR A 41 4.50 0.51 -3.83
CA TYR A 41 3.67 1.68 -4.13
C TYR A 41 3.96 2.84 -3.19
N SER A 42 4.32 2.53 -1.94
CA SER A 42 4.62 3.54 -0.94
C SER A 42 5.58 3.03 0.13
N GLY A 43 6.22 3.98 0.79
CA GLY A 43 7.11 3.73 1.93
C GLY A 43 8.56 3.39 1.53
N ASP A 44 9.43 3.42 2.53
CA ASP A 44 10.85 3.12 2.39
C ASP A 44 11.10 1.65 2.75
N ILE A 45 10.83 0.76 1.80
CA ILE A 45 11.17 -0.66 1.91
C ILE A 45 12.12 -1.07 0.79
N SER A 46 13.14 -1.86 1.15
CA SER A 46 14.06 -2.43 0.18
C SER A 46 13.44 -3.65 -0.50
N CYS A 47 13.80 -3.90 -1.76
CA CYS A 47 13.33 -5.07 -2.49
C CYS A 47 13.66 -6.37 -1.74
N ALA A 48 14.85 -6.47 -1.14
CA ALA A 48 15.26 -7.63 -0.35
C ALA A 48 14.33 -7.88 0.85
N ASP A 49 13.99 -6.82 1.60
CA ASP A 49 13.08 -6.92 2.74
C ASP A 49 11.66 -7.27 2.30
N ALA A 50 11.19 -6.68 1.20
CA ALA A 50 9.88 -7.00 0.64
C ALA A 50 9.79 -8.47 0.22
N TYR A 51 10.84 -9.02 -0.40
CA TYR A 51 10.90 -10.46 -0.75
C TYR A 51 10.93 -11.35 0.49
N LEU A 52 11.72 -10.98 1.51
CA LEU A 52 11.75 -11.71 2.78
C LEU A 52 10.37 -11.71 3.45
N LEU A 53 9.67 -10.57 3.42
CA LEU A 53 8.37 -10.42 4.04
C LEU A 53 7.28 -11.18 3.27
N ALA A 54 7.28 -11.09 1.94
CA ALA A 54 6.42 -11.88 1.07
C ALA A 54 6.62 -13.39 1.29
N GLY A 55 7.86 -13.84 1.49
CA GLY A 55 8.19 -15.24 1.75
C GLY A 55 7.70 -15.77 3.10
N LYS A 56 7.35 -14.89 4.05
CA LYS A 56 6.76 -15.28 5.33
C LYS A 56 5.24 -15.52 5.25
N TYR A 57 4.58 -15.05 4.19
CA TYR A 57 3.14 -15.22 4.03
C TYR A 57 2.81 -16.68 3.69
N ASP A 58 1.96 -17.32 4.50
CA ASP A 58 1.51 -18.68 4.22
C ASP A 58 0.30 -18.68 3.27
N LEU A 59 0.49 -19.15 2.04
CA LEU A 59 -0.58 -19.25 1.04
C LEU A 59 -1.71 -20.22 1.44
N GLN A 60 -1.45 -21.17 2.34
CA GLN A 60 -2.45 -22.12 2.86
C GLN A 60 -3.11 -21.64 4.16
N GLY A 61 -2.61 -20.55 4.74
CA GLY A 61 -3.06 -20.00 6.01
C GLY A 61 -4.30 -19.10 5.88
N GLN A 62 -4.42 -18.16 6.82
CA GLN A 62 -5.49 -17.17 6.80
C GLN A 62 -5.33 -16.21 5.60
N LYS A 63 -6.44 -15.70 5.06
CA LYS A 63 -6.41 -14.70 3.97
C LYS A 63 -5.68 -13.41 4.38
N TYR A 64 -5.81 -13.01 5.64
CA TYR A 64 -5.11 -11.86 6.20
C TYR A 64 -4.17 -12.37 7.27
N GLN A 65 -2.88 -12.10 7.10
CA GLN A 65 -1.85 -12.52 8.03
C GLN A 65 -1.02 -11.31 8.43
N GLN A 66 -0.91 -11.12 9.74
CA GLN A 66 -0.01 -10.13 10.29
C GLN A 66 1.38 -10.74 10.40
N ILE A 67 2.32 -10.20 9.63
CA ILE A 67 3.71 -10.59 9.60
C ILE A 67 4.49 -9.54 10.39
N ASN A 68 4.80 -9.89 11.63
CA ASN A 68 5.64 -9.06 12.48
C ASN A 68 7.10 -9.25 12.06
N SER A 69 7.68 -8.21 11.46
CA SER A 69 9.07 -8.19 11.02
C SER A 69 9.76 -6.97 11.66
N VAL A 70 10.49 -6.13 10.91
CA VAL A 70 11.01 -4.85 11.43
C VAL A 70 9.85 -3.92 11.81
N ASP A 71 8.78 -3.93 11.01
CA ASP A 71 7.50 -3.28 11.30
C ASP A 71 6.37 -4.31 11.37
N THR A 72 5.20 -3.86 11.83
CA THR A 72 3.96 -4.61 11.68
C THR A 72 3.49 -4.51 10.23
N TRP A 73 3.50 -5.64 9.53
CA TRP A 73 2.94 -5.75 8.19
C TRP A 73 1.70 -6.62 8.20
N THR A 74 0.69 -6.22 7.46
CA THR A 74 -0.49 -7.04 7.18
C THR A 74 -0.46 -7.40 5.71
N CYS A 75 -0.27 -8.68 5.43
CA CYS A 75 -0.30 -9.21 4.08
C CYS A 75 -1.61 -9.96 3.85
N TYR A 76 -2.12 -9.86 2.63
CA TYR A 76 -3.31 -10.57 2.20
C TYR A 76 -3.21 -11.01 0.76
N THR A 77 -3.80 -12.15 0.43
CA THR A 77 -3.85 -12.60 -0.97
C THR A 77 -4.66 -11.63 -1.82
N GLY A 78 -4.12 -11.34 -3.01
CA GLY A 78 -4.86 -10.62 -4.05
C GLY A 78 -6.14 -11.39 -4.39
N THR A 79 -7.20 -10.67 -4.77
CA THR A 79 -8.39 -11.33 -5.31
C THR A 79 -8.05 -11.91 -6.68
N ALA A 80 -8.70 -13.02 -7.06
CA ALA A 80 -8.43 -13.69 -8.34
C ALA A 80 -8.60 -12.75 -9.56
N ASP A 81 -9.35 -11.67 -9.41
CA ASP A 81 -9.57 -10.61 -10.40
C ASP A 81 -8.36 -9.69 -10.62
N THR A 82 -7.36 -9.71 -9.72
CA THR A 82 -6.18 -8.82 -9.76
C THR A 82 -4.91 -9.51 -10.28
N ARG A 83 -5.03 -10.71 -10.88
CA ARG A 83 -3.89 -11.41 -11.51
C ARG A 83 -3.13 -10.45 -12.44
N PRO A 84 -1.79 -10.34 -12.33
CA PRO A 84 -0.88 -11.28 -11.67
C PRO A 84 -0.63 -11.04 -10.17
N LEU A 85 -1.36 -10.17 -9.48
CA LEU A 85 -1.18 -9.91 -8.05
C LEU A 85 -1.51 -11.17 -7.22
N VAL A 86 -0.51 -11.69 -6.53
CA VAL A 86 -0.61 -12.89 -5.68
C VAL A 86 -0.87 -12.48 -4.23
N VAL A 87 -0.11 -11.48 -3.74
CA VAL A 87 -0.16 -11.00 -2.36
C VAL A 87 0.00 -9.48 -2.36
N SER A 88 -0.76 -8.78 -1.54
CA SER A 88 -0.54 -7.37 -1.21
C SER A 88 -0.21 -7.24 0.27
N CYS A 89 0.77 -6.40 0.59
CA CYS A 89 1.25 -6.18 1.94
C CYS A 89 1.24 -4.69 2.26
N VAL A 90 0.60 -4.35 3.38
CA VAL A 90 0.52 -2.99 3.92
C VAL A 90 1.16 -2.94 5.31
N SER A 91 1.92 -1.89 5.57
CA SER A 91 2.50 -1.60 6.88
C SER A 91 1.69 -0.55 7.62
N GLU A 92 1.72 -0.58 8.95
CA GLU A 92 1.19 0.50 9.79
C GLU A 92 1.88 1.85 9.53
N ASN A 93 3.10 1.84 9.00
CA ASN A 93 3.87 3.03 8.62
C ASN A 93 3.51 3.58 7.23
N ASN A 94 2.36 3.20 6.66
CA ASN A 94 1.90 3.60 5.32
C ASN A 94 2.82 3.14 4.17
N ALA A 95 3.62 2.09 4.41
CA ALA A 95 4.35 1.42 3.35
C ALA A 95 3.49 0.32 2.72
N GLU A 96 3.52 0.19 1.40
CA GLU A 96 2.71 -0.76 0.67
C GLU A 96 3.50 -1.37 -0.48
N PHE A 97 3.42 -2.69 -0.64
CA PHE A 97 3.94 -3.37 -1.80
C PHE A 97 3.04 -4.52 -2.23
N GLY A 98 3.02 -4.77 -3.54
CA GLY A 98 2.35 -5.90 -4.17
C GLY A 98 3.36 -6.92 -4.70
N VAL A 99 3.04 -8.19 -4.53
CA VAL A 99 3.77 -9.33 -5.08
C VAL A 99 3.00 -9.85 -6.28
N TYR A 100 3.62 -9.79 -7.44
CA TYR A 100 3.07 -10.25 -8.70
C TYR A 100 3.75 -11.52 -9.15
N SER A 101 3.00 -12.47 -9.72
CA SER A 101 3.59 -13.60 -10.44
C SER A 101 4.20 -13.08 -11.75
N ALA A 102 5.50 -13.19 -11.90
CA ALA A 102 6.20 -12.93 -13.16
C ALA A 102 6.21 -14.21 -14.01
N PRO A 103 6.02 -14.11 -15.33
CA PRO A 103 6.13 -15.25 -16.24
C PRO A 103 7.55 -15.83 -16.32
#